data_AF-A0A2C9M2G9-F1
#
_entry.id   AF-A0A2C9M2G9-F1
#
_cell.length_a   1.000
_cell.length_b   1.000
_cell.length_c   1.000
_cell.angle_alpha   90.00
_cell.angle_beta   90.00
_cell.angle_gamma   90.00
#
_symmetry.space_group_name_H-M   'P 1'
#
loop_
_entity.id
_entity.type
_entity.pdbx_description
1 polymer ?
#
loop_
_entity_poly.entity_id
_entity_poly.type
_entity_poly.pdbx_seq_one_letter_code
_entity_poly.pdbx_strand_id
1 'polypeptide(L)'
;IKEIKGGPLDSHVHFWLGNDTSQDEAGVAAYKSVELDDLLGGSPVQHREVEGHESQRFLSYFPSGIKIKQGGAKSGFHHVDKGVFQPRLIHVKGKRNPRFSECPEIDWEQMNHGDCFILDLGNVIFPWLGANCNRTEKMKVRFTLCLSSL
;
A
#
# COMPACT_ATOMS: atom_id res chain seq x y z
N ILE A 1 24.05 11.22 -26.02
CA ILE A 1 23.03 11.45 -24.97
C ILE A 1 22.21 12.63 -25.45
N LYS A 2 20.91 12.44 -25.76
CA LYS A 2 20.06 13.56 -26.20
C LYS A 2 19.83 14.45 -24.98
N GLU A 3 20.28 15.70 -25.06
CA GLU A 3 19.90 16.73 -24.09
C GLU A 3 18.38 16.92 -24.15
N ILE A 4 17.71 16.66 -23.03
CA ILE A 4 16.31 17.00 -22.85
C ILE A 4 16.30 18.48 -22.46
N LYS A 5 15.83 19.35 -23.38
CA LYS A 5 15.68 20.78 -23.12
C LYS A 5 14.80 20.98 -21.87
N GLY A 6 15.35 21.64 -20.86
CA GLY A 6 14.76 21.85 -19.54
C GLY A 6 13.54 22.77 -19.61
N GLY A 7 12.35 22.18 -19.73
CA GLY A 7 11.13 22.78 -19.20
C GLY A 7 11.10 22.65 -17.68
N PRO A 8 10.17 23.33 -16.99
CA PRO A 8 9.92 23.10 -15.57
C PRO A 8 9.69 21.60 -15.32
N LEU A 9 10.34 21.04 -14.30
CA LEU A 9 10.13 19.64 -13.91
C LEU A 9 8.70 19.48 -13.37
N ASP A 10 7.90 18.59 -13.99
CA ASP A 10 6.59 18.20 -13.45
C ASP A 10 6.79 17.50 -12.11
N SER A 11 6.69 18.28 -11.02
CA SER A 11 7.08 17.85 -9.67
C SER A 11 5.84 17.71 -8.79
N HIS A 12 5.76 16.60 -8.07
CA HIS A 12 4.61 16.25 -7.26
C HIS A 12 5.05 15.74 -5.89
N VAL A 13 4.51 16.33 -4.83
CA VAL A 13 4.73 15.89 -3.45
C VAL A 13 3.46 15.23 -2.97
N HIS A 14 3.54 13.97 -2.55
CA HIS A 14 2.41 13.23 -2.00
C HIS A 14 2.70 12.95 -0.52
N PHE A 15 1.73 13.21 0.36
CA PHE A 15 1.74 12.69 1.72
C PHE A 15 0.54 11.75 1.90
N TRP A 16 0.82 10.53 2.36
CA TRP A 16 -0.17 9.47 2.49
C TRP A 16 -0.54 9.26 3.95
N LEU A 17 -1.84 9.16 4.23
CA LEU A 17 -2.39 9.00 5.57
C LEU A 17 -3.14 7.67 5.66
N GLY A 18 -2.64 6.78 6.51
CA GLY A 18 -3.28 5.51 6.85
C GLY A 18 -4.50 5.72 7.74
N ASN A 19 -5.40 4.73 7.77
CA ASN A 19 -6.63 4.81 8.57
C ASN A 19 -6.37 5.01 10.07
N ASP A 20 -5.28 4.45 10.60
CA ASP A 20 -4.89 4.56 12.02
C ASP A 20 -3.91 5.71 12.30
N THR A 21 -3.67 6.60 11.32
CA THR A 21 -2.78 7.75 11.50
C THR A 21 -3.36 8.70 12.54
N SER A 22 -2.58 9.06 13.55
CA SER A 22 -3.05 10.00 14.56
C SER A 22 -3.02 11.45 14.08
N GLN A 23 -3.75 12.34 14.76
CA GLN A 23 -3.86 13.74 14.36
C GLN A 23 -2.50 14.47 14.32
N ASP A 24 -1.63 14.18 15.29
CA ASP A 24 -0.26 14.69 15.34
C ASP A 24 0.59 14.20 14.17
N GLU A 25 0.54 12.91 13.84
CA GLU A 25 1.27 12.33 12.70
C GLU A 25 0.79 12.92 11.37
N ALA A 26 -0.53 13.07 11.20
CA ALA A 26 -1.11 13.70 10.02
C ALA A 26 -0.68 15.17 9.89
N GLY A 27 -0.65 15.91 11.01
CA GLY A 27 -0.16 17.28 11.06
C GLY A 27 1.31 17.40 10.68
N VAL A 28 2.15 16.48 11.18
CA VAL A 28 3.58 16.41 10.83
C VAL A 28 3.76 16.11 9.34
N ALA A 29 3.02 15.15 8.78
CA ALA A 29 3.11 14.81 7.36
C ALA A 29 2.75 15.99 6.45
N ALA A 30 1.68 16.73 6.78
CA ALA A 30 1.27 17.92 6.05
C ALA A 30 2.28 19.08 6.19
N TYR A 31 2.80 19.30 7.41
CA TYR A 31 3.83 20.32 7.63
C TYR A 31 5.11 20.02 6.83
N LYS A 32 5.54 18.76 6.82
CA LYS A 32 6.72 18.31 6.07
C LYS A 32 6.54 18.39 4.55
N SER A 33 5.33 18.22 4.03
CA SER A 33 5.10 18.41 2.59
C SER A 33 5.26 19.87 2.17
N VAL A 34 4.82 20.82 3.01
CA VAL A 34 5.01 22.25 2.78
C VAL A 34 6.49 22.64 2.88
N GLU A 35 7.19 22.17 3.92
CA GLU A 35 8.63 22.42 4.07
C GLU A 35 9.43 21.90 2.85
N LEU A 36 9.08 20.72 2.33
CA LEU A 36 9.69 20.16 1.13
C LEU A 36 9.35 20.98 -0.13
N ASP A 37 8.11 21.44 -0.27
CA ASP A 37 7.67 22.29 -1.37
C ASP A 37 8.45 23.61 -1.42
N ASP A 38 8.62 24.27 -0.27
CA ASP A 38 9.42 25.49 -0.12
C ASP A 38 10.89 25.27 -0.49
N LEU A 39 11.48 24.15 -0.06
CA LEU A 39 12.86 23.76 -0.42
C LEU A 39 13.03 23.51 -1.93
N LEU A 40 11.96 23.10 -2.62
CA LEU A 40 11.92 22.89 -4.06
C LEU A 40 11.47 24.16 -4.82
N GLY A 41 11.45 25.31 -4.15
CA GLY A 41 11.13 26.61 -4.74
C GLY A 41 9.65 26.83 -5.01
N GLY A 42 8.76 26.12 -4.31
CA GLY A 42 7.30 26.24 -4.43
C GLY A 42 6.75 25.79 -5.79
N SER A 43 7.54 25.03 -6.56
CA SER A 43 7.15 24.52 -7.87
C SER A 43 6.32 23.23 -7.83
N PRO A 44 6.51 22.30 -6.88
CA PRO A 44 5.72 21.08 -6.84
C PRO A 44 4.21 21.25 -6.58
N VAL A 45 3.40 20.34 -7.10
CA VAL A 45 1.98 20.20 -6.71
C VAL A 45 1.88 19.25 -5.52
N GLN A 46 1.29 19.69 -4.41
CA GLN A 46 1.08 18.88 -3.22
C GLN A 46 -0.23 18.08 -3.28
N HIS A 47 -0.18 16.80 -2.88
CA HIS A 47 -1.31 15.87 -2.89
C HIS A 47 -1.49 15.23 -1.52
N ARG A 48 -2.70 15.32 -0.96
CA ARG A 48 -3.10 14.55 0.20
C ARG A 48 -3.69 13.22 -0.26
N GLU A 49 -3.00 12.13 0.04
CA GLU A 49 -3.44 10.78 -0.26
C GLU A 49 -3.99 10.13 1.02
N VAL A 50 -5.18 9.55 0.95
CA VAL A 50 -5.81 8.86 2.08
C VAL A 50 -5.96 7.40 1.73
N GLU A 51 -5.69 6.52 2.68
CA GLU A 51 -5.90 5.09 2.53
C GLU A 51 -7.28 4.79 1.93
N GLY A 52 -7.29 3.98 0.87
CA GLY A 52 -8.52 3.59 0.21
C GLY A 52 -9.02 4.58 -0.87
N HIS A 53 -8.54 5.82 -0.84
CA HIS A 53 -9.00 6.94 -1.66
C HIS A 53 -7.86 7.65 -2.42
N GLU A 54 -6.77 6.93 -2.67
CA GLU A 54 -5.60 7.49 -3.34
C GLU A 54 -5.90 7.90 -4.79
N SER A 55 -5.21 8.96 -5.23
CA SER A 55 -5.28 9.45 -6.59
C SER A 55 -4.76 8.41 -7.60
N GLN A 56 -5.29 8.44 -8.83
CA GLN A 56 -4.78 7.55 -9.88
C GLN A 56 -3.30 7.81 -10.21
N ARG A 57 -2.82 9.06 -10.02
CA ARG A 57 -1.41 9.41 -10.16
C ARG A 57 -0.57 8.66 -9.13
N PHE A 58 -0.92 8.76 -7.85
CA PHE A 58 -0.21 8.06 -6.78
C PHE A 58 -0.21 6.54 -6.98
N LEU A 59 -1.36 5.96 -7.31
CA LEU A 59 -1.47 4.53 -7.58
C LEU A 59 -0.62 4.08 -8.79
N SER A 60 -0.36 4.95 -9.76
CA SER A 60 0.44 4.60 -10.94
C SER A 60 1.92 4.40 -10.64
N TYR A 61 2.41 4.96 -9.51
CA TYR A 61 3.78 4.73 -9.03
C TYR A 61 4.01 3.30 -8.53
N PHE A 62 2.93 2.58 -8.19
CA PHE A 62 2.97 1.23 -7.63
C PHE A 62 2.28 0.23 -8.56
N PRO A 63 2.90 -0.18 -9.69
CA PRO A 63 2.28 -1.08 -10.67
C PRO A 63 1.92 -2.47 -10.08
N SER A 64 2.64 -2.88 -9.03
CA SER A 64 2.37 -4.10 -8.27
C SER A 64 1.23 -3.96 -7.23
N GLY A 65 0.67 -2.76 -7.09
CA GLY A 65 -0.28 -2.40 -6.03
C GLY A 65 0.43 -1.96 -4.75
N ILE A 66 -0.36 -1.41 -3.83
CA ILE A 66 0.10 -0.97 -2.51
C ILE A 66 -0.15 -2.09 -1.50
N LYS A 67 0.81 -2.29 -0.59
CA LYS A 67 0.71 -3.19 0.55
C LYS A 67 0.58 -2.36 1.83
N ILE A 68 -0.58 -2.45 2.48
CA ILE A 68 -0.88 -1.79 3.74
C ILE A 68 -0.66 -2.82 4.85
N LYS A 69 0.20 -2.47 5.80
CA LYS A 69 0.55 -3.32 6.94
C LYS A 69 -0.15 -2.82 8.19
N GLN A 70 -0.48 -3.73 9.09
CA GLN A 70 -1.00 -3.38 10.40
C GLN A 70 0.10 -2.77 11.28
N GLY A 71 -0.30 -1.87 12.17
CA GLY A 71 0.58 -1.16 13.09
C GLY A 71 1.11 0.18 12.58
N GLY A 72 2.07 0.75 13.30
CA GLY A 72 2.55 2.11 13.08
C GLY A 72 3.74 2.44 13.99
N ALA A 73 4.18 3.70 13.97
CA ALA A 73 5.29 4.15 14.80
C ALA A 73 4.97 3.99 16.30
N LYS A 74 3.73 4.28 16.72
CA LYS A 74 3.27 4.17 18.12
C LYS A 74 3.16 2.73 18.62
N SER A 75 2.73 1.78 17.77
CA SER A 75 2.80 0.35 18.08
C SER A 75 4.20 -0.24 17.82
N GLY A 76 5.18 0.63 17.57
CA GLY A 76 6.59 0.32 17.60
C GLY A 76 7.09 -0.46 16.40
N PHE A 77 6.35 -0.52 15.26
CA PHE A 77 6.67 -1.26 14.03
C PHE A 77 7.76 -2.30 14.31
N HIS A 78 7.42 -3.30 15.14
CA HIS A 78 8.39 -4.03 15.97
C HIS A 78 9.68 -4.24 15.21
N HIS A 79 10.81 -3.85 15.81
CA HIS A 79 12.13 -4.28 15.41
C HIS A 79 12.01 -5.77 15.10
N VAL A 80 11.89 -6.11 13.81
CA VAL A 80 11.68 -7.48 13.41
C VAL A 80 12.97 -8.13 13.82
N ASP A 81 12.96 -8.93 14.89
CA ASP A 81 14.03 -9.87 15.13
C ASP A 81 14.17 -10.60 13.81
N LYS A 82 15.28 -10.35 13.11
CA LYS A 82 15.45 -10.64 11.67
C LYS A 82 15.34 -12.14 11.33
N GLY A 83 14.95 -12.99 12.29
CA GLY A 83 14.78 -14.43 12.15
C GLY A 83 13.39 -15.00 12.45
N VAL A 84 12.38 -14.24 12.93
CA VAL A 84 11.05 -14.80 13.23
C VAL A 84 9.99 -14.27 12.26
N PHE A 85 9.50 -15.16 11.39
CA PHE A 85 8.37 -14.87 10.51
C PHE A 85 7.06 -14.91 11.31
N GLN A 86 6.23 -13.87 11.17
CA GLN A 86 4.90 -13.82 11.78
C GLN A 86 3.83 -14.12 10.72
N PRO A 87 2.99 -15.15 10.92
CA PRO A 87 1.82 -15.42 10.09
C PRO A 87 0.92 -14.20 9.97
N ARG A 88 0.36 -14.02 8.76
CA ARG A 88 -0.56 -12.91 8.48
C ARG A 88 -1.63 -13.30 7.46
N LEU A 89 -2.79 -12.71 7.62
CA LEU A 89 -3.89 -12.78 6.65
C LEU A 89 -3.93 -11.46 5.88
N ILE A 90 -3.94 -11.54 4.55
CA ILE A 90 -3.92 -10.37 3.66
C ILE A 90 -5.20 -10.35 2.84
N HIS A 91 -5.98 -9.29 2.99
CA HIS A 91 -7.16 -9.00 2.18
C HIS A 91 -6.75 -8.36 0.86
N VAL A 92 -7.23 -8.92 -0.25
CA VAL A 92 -6.98 -8.42 -1.60
C VAL A 92 -8.29 -7.95 -2.22
N LYS A 93 -8.42 -6.63 -2.34
CA LYS A 93 -9.65 -5.97 -2.78
C LYS A 93 -9.39 -4.85 -3.78
N GLY A 94 -10.18 -4.81 -4.85
CA GLY A 94 -10.24 -3.66 -5.76
C GLY A 94 -10.56 -4.02 -7.20
N LYS A 95 -11.12 -3.06 -7.94
CA LYS A 95 -11.59 -3.26 -9.31
C LYS A 95 -10.48 -3.09 -10.37
N ARG A 96 -9.70 -2.02 -10.27
CA ARG A 96 -8.63 -1.66 -11.23
C ARG A 96 -7.24 -1.88 -10.64
N ASN A 97 -6.99 -1.30 -9.46
CA ASN A 97 -5.74 -1.43 -8.72
C ASN A 97 -6.05 -2.12 -7.39
N PRO A 98 -6.06 -3.47 -7.32
CA PRO A 98 -6.28 -4.17 -6.07
C PRO A 98 -5.23 -3.78 -5.02
N ARG A 99 -5.71 -3.51 -3.81
CA ARG A 99 -4.89 -3.25 -2.63
C ARG A 99 -4.70 -4.53 -1.85
N PHE A 100 -3.56 -4.64 -1.20
CA PHE A 100 -3.22 -5.71 -0.27
C PHE A 100 -3.20 -5.11 1.12
N SER A 101 -4.20 -5.43 1.95
CA SER A 101 -4.30 -4.92 3.31
C SER A 101 -4.17 -6.09 4.28
N GLU A 102 -3.23 -6.00 5.21
CA GLU A 102 -3.12 -6.96 6.30
C GLU A 102 -4.35 -6.86 7.21
N CYS A 103 -4.99 -7.99 7.50
CA CYS A 103 -6.12 -8.07 8.41
C CYS A 103 -5.64 -7.91 9.87
N PRO A 104 -6.49 -7.41 10.78
CA PRO A 104 -6.15 -7.31 12.21
C PRO A 104 -5.79 -8.66 12.83
N GLU A 105 -6.50 -9.71 12.44
CA GLU A 105 -6.36 -11.07 12.98
C GLU A 105 -6.47 -12.11 11.86
N ILE A 106 -5.96 -13.33 12.12
CA ILE A 106 -6.17 -14.49 11.25
C ILE A 106 -7.46 -15.18 11.69
N ASP A 107 -8.59 -14.69 11.20
CA ASP A 107 -9.91 -15.23 11.52
C ASP A 107 -10.82 -15.29 10.28
N TRP A 108 -11.73 -16.26 10.25
CA TRP A 108 -12.77 -16.38 9.22
C TRP A 108 -13.70 -15.17 9.19
N GLU A 109 -13.90 -14.49 10.32
CA GLU A 109 -14.68 -13.24 10.41
C GLU A 109 -14.10 -12.11 9.56
N GLN A 110 -12.79 -12.15 9.27
CA GLN A 110 -12.14 -11.19 8.36
C GLN A 110 -12.41 -11.51 6.88
N MET A 111 -12.91 -12.71 6.57
CA MET A 111 -13.02 -13.24 5.21
C MET A 111 -14.45 -13.11 4.66
N ASN A 112 -14.56 -12.96 3.33
CA ASN A 112 -15.85 -12.90 2.65
C ASN A 112 -15.78 -13.45 1.22
N HIS A 113 -16.88 -13.99 0.69
CA HIS A 113 -16.92 -14.61 -0.64
C HIS A 113 -16.77 -13.64 -1.83
N GLY A 114 -16.82 -12.32 -1.60
CA GLY A 114 -16.74 -11.30 -2.62
C GLY A 114 -15.32 -10.85 -2.97
N ASP A 115 -14.32 -11.20 -2.16
CA ASP A 115 -12.94 -10.74 -2.31
C ASP A 115 -11.94 -11.92 -2.34
N CYS A 116 -10.65 -11.62 -2.50
CA CYS A 116 -9.59 -12.62 -2.35
C CYS A 116 -8.83 -12.40 -1.04
N PHE A 117 -8.24 -13.46 -0.51
CA PHE A 117 -7.38 -13.42 0.67
C PHE A 117 -6.13 -14.26 0.45
N ILE A 118 -5.06 -13.92 1.16
CA ILE A 118 -3.80 -14.68 1.18
C ILE A 118 -3.43 -14.93 2.63
N LEU A 119 -3.35 -16.20 3.02
CA LEU A 119 -2.75 -16.60 4.29
C LEU A 119 -1.27 -16.89 4.04
N ASP A 120 -0.42 -16.01 4.56
CA ASP A 120 1.03 -16.09 4.43
C ASP A 120 1.61 -16.67 5.73
N LEU A 121 2.11 -17.90 5.66
CA LEU A 121 2.79 -18.61 6.75
C LEU A 121 4.32 -18.62 6.55
N GLY A 122 4.83 -17.82 5.61
CA GLY A 122 6.25 -17.63 5.36
C GLY A 122 6.77 -18.60 4.32
N ASN A 123 7.00 -19.85 4.71
CA ASN A 123 7.43 -20.89 3.77
C ASN A 123 6.27 -21.46 2.94
N VAL A 124 5.03 -21.26 3.38
CA VAL A 124 3.82 -21.71 2.68
C VAL A 124 2.85 -20.55 2.58
N ILE A 125 2.32 -20.34 1.38
CA ILE A 125 1.35 -19.29 1.09
C ILE A 125 0.08 -19.93 0.55
N PHE A 126 -1.04 -19.71 1.22
CA PHE A 126 -2.35 -20.23 0.82
C PHE A 126 -3.21 -19.10 0.23
N PRO A 127 -3.48 -19.11 -1.09
CA PRO A 127 -4.51 -18.25 -1.65
C PRO A 127 -5.89 -18.77 -1.30
N TRP A 128 -6.78 -17.86 -0.94
CA TRP A 128 -8.20 -18.09 -0.92
C TRP A 128 -8.87 -17.17 -1.94
N LEU A 129 -9.58 -17.77 -2.91
CA LEU A 129 -10.27 -17.04 -3.96
C LEU A 129 -11.77 -17.11 -3.68
N GLY A 130 -12.38 -15.99 -3.25
CA GLY A 130 -13.81 -15.96 -2.97
C GLY A 130 -14.64 -16.37 -4.18
N ALA A 131 -15.75 -17.06 -3.95
CA ALA A 131 -16.61 -17.56 -5.03
C ALA A 131 -17.04 -16.43 -5.99
N ASN A 132 -17.27 -15.24 -5.45
CA ASN A 132 -17.79 -14.06 -6.13
C ASN A 132 -16.72 -12.98 -6.38
N CYS A 133 -15.43 -13.25 -6.13
CA CYS A 133 -14.38 -12.26 -6.34
C CYS A 133 -14.09 -11.96 -7.81
N ASN A 134 -13.63 -10.75 -8.06
CA ASN A 134 -13.52 -10.24 -9.41
C ASN A 134 -12.25 -10.76 -10.13
N ARG A 135 -12.24 -10.70 -11.47
CA ARG A 135 -11.14 -11.24 -12.28
C ARG A 135 -9.80 -10.55 -11.99
N THR A 136 -9.81 -9.24 -11.71
CA THR A 136 -8.61 -8.45 -11.42
C THR A 136 -7.96 -8.92 -10.13
N GLU A 137 -8.76 -9.11 -9.06
CA GLU A 137 -8.30 -9.66 -7.77
C GLU A 137 -7.68 -11.05 -7.96
N LYS A 138 -8.40 -11.97 -8.61
CA LYS A 138 -7.90 -13.34 -8.89
C LYS A 138 -6.57 -13.33 -9.63
N MET A 139 -6.44 -12.50 -10.67
CA MET A 139 -5.18 -12.40 -11.42
C MET A 139 -4.06 -11.86 -10.54
N LYS A 140 -4.31 -10.81 -9.74
CA LYS A 140 -3.28 -10.19 -8.91
C LYS A 140 -2.76 -11.14 -7.83
N VAL A 141 -3.63 -11.94 -7.21
CA VAL A 141 -3.23 -13.00 -6.27
C VAL A 141 -2.34 -14.03 -6.98
N ARG A 142 -2.77 -14.55 -8.12
CA ARG A 142 -1.99 -15.56 -8.88
C ARG A 142 -0.62 -15.04 -9.31
N PHE A 143 -0.53 -13.79 -9.78
CA PHE A 143 0.75 -13.16 -10.11
C PHE A 143 1.65 -13.02 -8.88
N THR A 144 1.08 -12.65 -7.73
CA THR A 144 1.83 -12.51 -6.47
C THR A 144 2.46 -13.84 -6.08
N LEU A 145 1.72 -14.94 -6.17
CA LEU A 145 2.21 -16.29 -5.83
C LEU A 145 3.32 -16.78 -6.76
N CYS A 146 3.26 -16.43 -8.04
CA CYS A 146 4.30 -16.76 -9.01
C CYS A 146 5.63 -16.06 -8.68
N LEU A 147 5.56 -14.82 -8.21
CA LEU A 147 6.73 -14.01 -7.85
C LEU A 147 7.33 -14.38 -6.49
N SER A 148 6.53 -14.92 -5.57
CA SER A 148 7.00 -15.40 -4.26
C SER A 148 7.53 -16.85 -4.27
N SER A 149 7.55 -17.50 -5.43
CA SER A 149 8.01 -18.90 -5.60
C SER A 149 9.36 -19.04 -6.32
N LEU A 150 10.20 -17.98 -6.36
CA LEU A 150 11.56 -17.99 -6.89
C LEU A 150 12.54 -17.30 -5.94
#